data_AF-A0A1G6TBK8-F1
#
_entry.id   AF-A0A1G6TBK8-F1
#
_cell.length_a   1.000
_cell.length_b   1.000
_cell.length_c   1.000
_cell.angle_alpha   90.00
_cell.angle_beta   90.00
_cell.angle_gamma   90.00
#
_symmetry.space_group_name_H-M   'P 1'
#
loop_
_entity.id
_entity.type
_entity.pdbx_description
1 polymer ?
#
loop_
_entity_poly.entity_id
_entity_poly.type
_entity_poly.pdbx_seq_one_letter_code
_entity_poly.pdbx_strand_id
1 'polypeptide(L)' 'MLIAFLFLGACLVGLGIRSVVDTVRSLPRSNEDWVWY' A
#
# COMPACT_ATOMS: atom_id res chain seq x y z
N MET A 1 -12.65 23.93 5.75
CA MET A 1 -11.95 22.97 6.63
C MET A 1 -12.35 21.53 6.35
N LEU A 2 -13.62 21.14 6.50
CA LEU A 2 -14.09 19.76 6.26
C LEU A 2 -13.70 19.20 4.88
N ILE A 3 -13.93 19.98 3.81
CA ILE A 3 -13.59 19.59 2.43
C ILE A 3 -12.08 19.32 2.28
N ALA A 4 -11.22 20.10 2.94
CA ALA A 4 -9.78 19.89 2.89
C ALA A 4 -9.37 18.58 3.58
N PHE A 5 -10.00 18.25 4.72
CA PHE A 5 -9.75 16.97 5.40
C PHE A 5 -10.24 15.77 4.60
N LEU A 6 -11.39 15.88 3.92
CA LEU A 6 -11.89 14.83 3.04
C LEU A 6 -10.93 14.59 1.86
N PHE A 7 -10.43 15.65 1.26
CA PHE A 7 -9.45 15.56 0.18
C PHE A 7 -8.13 14.95 0.65
N LEU A 8 -7.62 15.40 1.80
CA LEU A 8 -6.41 14.85 2.42
C LEU A 8 -6.56 13.36 2.73
N GLY A 9 -7.71 12.97 3.30
CA GLY A 9 -8.05 11.57 3.58
C GLY A 9 -8.08 10.73 2.32
N ALA A 10 -8.72 11.20 1.25
CA ALA A 10 -8.75 10.50 -0.04
C ALA A 10 -7.33 10.34 -0.64
N CYS A 11 -6.49 11.36 -0.56
CA CYS A 11 -5.09 11.28 -0.99
C CYS A 11 -4.29 10.27 -0.18
N LEU A 12 -4.38 10.31 1.15
CA LEU A 12 -3.68 9.37 2.05
C LEU A 12 -4.14 7.93 1.84
N VAL A 13 -5.45 7.71 1.66
CA VAL A 13 -6.00 6.39 1.34
C VAL A 13 -5.49 5.90 -0.01
N GLY A 14 -5.48 6.75 -1.04
CA GLY A 14 -4.97 6.37 -2.37
C GLY A 14 -3.47 6.09 -2.40
N LEU A 15 -2.67 6.78 -1.59
CA LEU A 15 -1.24 6.52 -1.43
C LEU A 15 -0.99 5.26 -0.60
N GLY A 16 -1.72 5.08 0.50
CA GLY A 16 -1.64 3.92 1.37
C GLY A 16 -2.02 2.63 0.64
N ILE A 17 -3.11 2.65 -0.13
CA ILE A 17 -3.54 1.49 -0.94
C ILE A 17 -2.47 1.12 -1.96
N ARG A 18 -1.88 2.09 -2.66
CA ARG A 18 -0.78 1.81 -3.61
C ARG A 18 0.41 1.20 -2.92
N SER A 19 0.86 1.78 -1.81
CA SER A 19 1.98 1.24 -1.03
C SER A 19 1.69 -0.19 -0.55
N VAL A 20 0.50 -0.46 -0.03
CA VAL A 20 0.12 -1.80 0.43
C VAL A 20 0.06 -2.78 -0.72
N VAL A 21 -0.52 -2.39 -1.85
CA VAL A 21 -0.59 -3.24 -3.05
C VAL A 21 0.81 -3.53 -3.59
N ASP A 22 1.69 -2.53 -3.64
CA ASP A 22 3.06 -2.69 -4.09
C ASP A 22 3.86 -3.58 -3.12
N THR A 23 3.67 -3.42 -1.81
CA THR A 23 4.24 -4.32 -0.80
C THR A 23 3.74 -5.74 -0.99
N VAL A 24 2.42 -5.94 -1.13
CA VAL A 24 1.82 -7.28 -1.36
C VAL A 24 2.30 -7.91 -2.66
N ARG A 25 2.53 -7.11 -3.71
CA ARG A 25 3.10 -7.60 -4.97
C ARG A 25 4.59 -7.90 -4.88
N SER A 26 5.33 -7.17 -4.04
CA SER A 26 6.74 -7.43 -3.78
C SER A 26 6.96 -8.64 -2.88
N LEU A 27 5.92 -9.08 -2.16
CA LEU A 27 6.01 -10.24 -1.29
C LEU A 27 6.23 -11.51 -2.13
N PRO A 28 7.20 -12.35 -1.76
CA PRO A 28 7.47 -13.59 -2.45
C PRO A 28 6.23 -14.50 -2.43
N ARG A 29 5.90 -15.07 -3.59
CA ARG A 29 4.64 -15.78 -3.83
C ARG A 29 4.64 -17.20 -3.27
N SER A 30 5.82 -17.77 -3.04
CA SER A 30 6.03 -19.08 -2.43
C SER A 30 6.94 -18.99 -1.22
N ASN A 31 6.75 -19.87 -0.22
CA ASN A 31 7.65 -19.98 0.93
C ASN A 31 9.11 -20.27 0.55
N GLU A 32 9.35 -20.91 -0.60
CA GLU A 32 10.72 -21.11 -1.12
C GLU A 32 11.38 -19.79 -1.53
N ASP A 33 10.61 -18.81 -2.01
CA ASP A 33 11.13 -17.50 -2.42
C ASP A 33 11.47 -16.63 -1.19
N TRP A 34 10.83 -16.87 -0.05
CA TRP A 34 11.13 -16.18 1.22
C TRP A 34 12.46 -16.60 1.84
N VAL A 35 12.98 -17.79 1.52
CA VAL A 35 14.27 -18.27 2.04
C VAL A 35 15.44 -17.48 1.43
N TRP A 36 15.22 -16.87 0.27
CA TRP A 36 16.27 -16.17 -0.51
C TRP A 36 16.11 -14.64 -0.54
N TYR A 37 15.10 -14.07 0.14
CA TYR A 37 14.88 -12.63 0.28
C TYR A 37 15.49 -12.10 1.59
#